data_AF-Q6PQ70-F1
#
_entry.id   AF-Q6PQ70-F1
#
_cell.length_a   1.000
_cell.length_b   1.000
_cell.length_c   1.000
_cell.angle_alpha   90.00
_cell.angle_beta   90.00
_cell.angle_gamma   90.00
#
_symmetry.space_group_name_H-M   'P 1'
#
loop_
_entity.id
_entity.type
_entity.pdbx_description
1 polymer ?
#
loop_
_entity_poly.entity_id
_entity_poly.type
_entity_poly.pdbx_seq_one_letter_code
_entity_poly.pdbx_strand_id
1 'polypeptide(L)'
;ICALALPAGAVGCGGHGHGPTTTPSTPKVTTLGRTAPNAPAGGPLTITSPAFTDGAPIPPRYTCKGEGIAPPLAWSAPTGAALVVDDPDAPGGPYVHWVVTGIAPGSGSTSAGQTPPGTTTLP
;
A
#
# COMPACT_ATOMS: atom_id res chain seq x y z
N ILE A 1 -12.89 13.17 -4.27
CA ILE A 1 -12.98 12.22 -5.41
C ILE A 1 -14.36 11.55 -5.39
N CYS A 2 -15.03 11.40 -6.55
CA CYS A 2 -16.34 10.74 -6.59
C CYS A 2 -16.20 9.22 -6.65
N ALA A 3 -16.92 8.51 -5.78
CA ALA A 3 -17.00 7.06 -5.79
C ALA A 3 -18.04 6.55 -6.79
N LEU A 4 -17.76 5.42 -7.43
CA LEU A 4 -18.76 4.54 -8.04
C LEU A 4 -18.39 3.09 -7.76
N ALA A 5 -19.40 2.30 -7.36
CA ALA A 5 -19.30 0.89 -7.01
C ALA A 5 -20.47 0.11 -7.65
N LEU A 6 -20.53 -1.21 -7.36
CA LEU A 6 -21.59 -2.18 -7.70
C LEU A 6 -21.51 -2.82 -9.11
N PRO A 7 -22.11 -4.02 -9.34
CA PRO A 7 -22.49 -5.08 -8.38
C PRO A 7 -22.03 -6.50 -8.81
N ALA A 8 -22.32 -7.49 -7.95
CA ALA A 8 -22.16 -8.92 -8.23
C ALA A 8 -23.39 -9.54 -8.96
N GLY A 9 -23.24 -10.76 -9.50
CA GLY A 9 -24.33 -11.57 -10.07
C GLY A 9 -24.05 -13.08 -9.95
N ALA A 10 -25.10 -13.91 -9.89
CA ALA A 10 -25.03 -15.33 -9.52
C ALA A 10 -25.97 -16.25 -10.34
N VAL A 11 -25.62 -17.55 -10.43
CA VAL A 11 -26.39 -18.76 -10.86
C VAL A 11 -25.38 -19.95 -10.78
N GLY A 12 -25.62 -21.23 -10.45
CA GLY A 12 -26.74 -22.17 -10.66
C GLY A 12 -26.28 -23.26 -11.65
N CYS A 13 -26.40 -24.59 -11.46
CA CYS A 13 -27.11 -25.44 -10.48
C CYS A 13 -26.27 -26.71 -10.11
N GLY A 14 -26.87 -27.82 -9.64
CA GLY A 14 -26.15 -29.01 -9.12
C GLY A 14 -26.56 -30.39 -9.67
N GLY A 15 -26.05 -31.49 -9.07
CA GLY A 15 -26.36 -32.89 -9.41
C GLY A 15 -25.81 -33.91 -8.39
N HIS A 16 -26.50 -35.04 -8.20
CA HIS A 16 -26.11 -36.14 -7.28
C HIS A 16 -25.52 -37.35 -8.04
N GLY A 17 -24.56 -38.06 -7.45
CA GLY A 17 -24.01 -39.34 -7.97
C GLY A 17 -23.01 -39.98 -7.00
N HIS A 18 -23.04 -41.30 -6.86
CA HIS A 18 -22.32 -42.05 -5.82
C HIS A 18 -20.80 -42.25 -6.10
N GLY A 19 -20.02 -42.45 -5.03
CA GLY A 19 -18.58 -42.77 -5.10
C GLY A 19 -18.26 -44.17 -5.64
N PRO A 20 -16.96 -44.50 -5.82
CA PRO A 20 -16.17 -44.85 -4.63
C PRO A 20 -14.74 -44.29 -4.56
N THR A 21 -14.20 -44.35 -3.33
CA THR A 21 -12.79 -44.32 -2.91
C THR A 21 -11.73 -43.91 -3.93
N THR A 22 -11.18 -42.69 -3.77
CA THR A 22 -9.87 -42.32 -4.30
C THR A 22 -8.91 -41.94 -3.18
N THR A 23 -7.64 -42.31 -3.38
CA THR A 23 -6.44 -42.09 -2.55
C THR A 23 -6.37 -40.72 -1.86
N PRO A 24 -5.74 -40.58 -0.68
CA PRO A 24 -5.48 -39.28 -0.08
C PRO A 24 -4.57 -38.43 -0.98
N SER A 25 -5.17 -37.56 -1.79
CA SER A 25 -4.46 -36.53 -2.52
C SER A 25 -3.98 -35.48 -1.53
N THR A 26 -2.72 -35.58 -1.10
CA THR A 26 -2.02 -34.52 -0.38
C THR A 26 -2.23 -33.21 -1.14
N PRO A 27 -2.73 -32.13 -0.52
CA PRO A 27 -2.78 -30.85 -1.19
C PRO A 27 -1.34 -30.44 -1.52
N LYS A 28 -1.00 -30.44 -2.81
CA LYS A 28 0.20 -29.78 -3.30
C LYS A 28 -0.01 -28.28 -3.06
N VAL A 29 0.38 -27.81 -1.88
CA VAL A 29 0.42 -26.41 -1.51
C VAL A 29 1.32 -25.73 -2.53
N THR A 30 0.69 -25.19 -3.56
CA THR A 30 1.36 -24.37 -4.56
C THR A 30 1.52 -23.01 -3.91
N THR A 31 2.48 -22.93 -2.99
CA THR A 31 2.94 -21.66 -2.46
C THR A 31 3.36 -20.84 -3.66
N LEU A 32 2.54 -19.84 -4.02
CA LEU A 32 2.95 -18.75 -4.89
C LEU A 32 3.93 -17.90 -4.08
N GLY A 33 5.11 -18.49 -3.86
CA GLY A 33 6.20 -17.98 -3.07
C GLY A 33 6.81 -16.81 -3.79
N ARG A 34 6.15 -15.66 -3.69
CA ARG A 34 6.82 -14.38 -3.77
C ARG A 34 7.65 -14.27 -2.50
N THR A 35 8.77 -15.00 -2.48
CA THR A 35 9.79 -14.91 -1.45
C THR A 35 10.22 -13.44 -1.43
N ALA A 36 9.76 -12.71 -0.42
CA ALA A 36 10.31 -11.39 -0.15
C ALA A 36 11.83 -11.60 -0.01
N PRO A 37 12.68 -10.89 -0.80
CA PRO A 37 14.13 -11.00 -0.65
C PRO A 37 14.49 -10.82 0.81
N ASN A 38 15.30 -11.74 1.34
CA ASN A 38 15.47 -11.98 2.77
C ASN A 38 15.64 -10.65 3.54
N ALA A 39 14.55 -10.22 4.18
CA ALA A 39 14.45 -8.91 4.81
C ALA A 39 15.57 -8.75 5.85
N PRO A 40 16.35 -7.66 5.83
CA PRO A 40 17.35 -7.41 6.86
C PRO A 40 16.69 -7.30 8.23
N ALA A 41 16.79 -8.35 9.04
CA ALA A 41 16.21 -8.40 10.35
C ALA A 41 16.92 -7.39 11.27
N GLY A 42 16.26 -6.28 11.61
CA GLY A 42 16.66 -5.39 12.71
C GLY A 42 17.09 -3.96 12.35
N GLY A 43 16.94 -3.50 11.10
CA GLY A 43 17.08 -2.06 10.81
C GLY A 43 15.94 -1.23 11.43
N PRO A 44 16.10 0.09 11.65
CA PRO A 44 14.98 0.96 11.99
C PRO A 44 14.05 1.18 10.80
N LEU A 45 12.75 1.36 11.07
CA LEU A 45 11.82 1.97 10.13
C LEU A 45 12.12 3.48 10.07
N THR A 46 12.40 4.00 8.88
CA THR A 46 12.68 5.44 8.69
C THR A 46 11.98 5.97 7.44
N ILE A 47 11.64 7.26 7.47
CA ILE A 47 11.13 8.02 6.33
C ILE A 47 11.68 9.45 6.38
N THR A 48 12.07 10.01 5.24
CA THR A 48 12.55 11.39 5.10
C THR A 48 12.11 11.97 3.75
N SER A 49 12.19 13.30 3.61
CA SER A 49 12.07 13.98 2.33
C SER A 49 13.31 14.83 2.06
N PRO A 50 13.83 14.90 0.82
CA PRO A 50 14.82 15.90 0.45
C PRO A 50 14.20 17.30 0.25
N ALA A 51 12.87 17.44 0.32
CA ALA A 51 12.18 18.72 0.12
C ALA A 51 11.99 19.53 1.42
N PHE A 52 12.02 18.89 2.58
CA PHE A 52 11.87 19.50 3.91
C PHE A 52 12.39 18.54 4.99
N THR A 53 12.87 19.09 6.10
CA THR A 53 13.22 18.30 7.29
C THR A 53 11.99 18.03 8.15
N ASP A 54 12.10 17.10 9.09
CA ASP A 54 11.07 16.90 10.11
C ASP A 54 10.74 18.22 10.85
N GLY A 55 9.46 18.43 11.18
CA GLY A 55 8.92 19.65 11.78
C GLY A 55 9.00 20.93 10.94
N ALA A 56 9.59 20.92 9.73
CA ALA A 56 9.69 22.11 8.89
C ALA A 56 8.45 22.32 8.00
N PRO A 57 8.14 23.57 7.58
CA PRO A 57 7.02 23.83 6.68
C PRO A 57 7.15 23.11 5.34
N ILE A 58 6.08 22.42 4.92
CA ILE A 58 6.00 21.75 3.62
C ILE A 58 5.99 22.81 2.49
N PRO A 59 6.89 22.73 1.48
CA PRO A 59 6.92 23.69 0.38
C PRO A 59 5.59 23.77 -0.39
N PRO A 60 5.09 24.98 -0.75
CA PRO A 60 3.72 25.16 -1.26
C PRO A 60 3.30 24.27 -2.43
N ARG A 61 4.24 23.86 -3.30
CA ARG A 61 3.98 22.97 -4.42
C ARG A 61 3.44 21.58 -4.03
N TYR A 62 3.76 21.11 -2.83
CA TYR A 62 3.28 19.84 -2.28
C TYR A 62 2.01 20.01 -1.43
N THR A 63 1.37 21.18 -1.51
CA THR A 63 0.16 21.53 -0.75
C THR A 63 -0.96 21.96 -1.72
N CYS A 64 -2.19 22.10 -1.20
CA CYS A 64 -3.31 22.66 -1.95
C CYS A 64 -3.12 24.13 -2.40
N LYS A 65 -2.07 24.83 -1.93
CA LYS A 65 -1.70 26.19 -2.37
C LYS A 65 -0.79 26.20 -3.61
N GLY A 66 -0.42 25.04 -4.14
CA GLY A 66 0.45 24.88 -5.31
C GLY A 66 0.00 23.75 -6.22
N GLU A 67 0.94 22.94 -6.72
CA GLU A 67 0.67 21.84 -7.66
C GLU A 67 -0.14 20.68 -7.02
N GLY A 68 -0.17 20.57 -5.68
CA GLY A 68 -0.88 19.49 -4.97
C GLY A 68 -0.26 18.10 -5.17
N ILE A 69 0.99 18.03 -5.63
CA ILE A 69 1.67 16.75 -5.91
C ILE A 69 2.31 16.16 -4.65
N ALA A 70 2.47 14.83 -4.60
CA ALA A 70 3.18 14.17 -3.51
C ALA A 70 4.63 14.68 -3.37
N PRO A 71 5.16 14.86 -2.14
CA PRO A 71 6.57 15.18 -1.95
C PRO A 71 7.46 14.00 -2.36
N PRO A 72 8.72 14.26 -2.76
CA PRO A 72 9.71 13.20 -2.88
C PRO A 72 9.97 12.58 -1.50
N LEU A 73 10.06 11.26 -1.41
CA LEU A 73 10.29 10.53 -0.16
C LEU A 73 11.45 9.56 -0.32
N ALA A 74 12.13 9.26 0.79
CA ALA A 74 13.07 8.16 0.92
C ALA A 74 12.79 7.41 2.22
N TRP A 75 12.93 6.08 2.22
CA TRP A 75 12.61 5.26 3.39
C TRP A 75 13.50 4.02 3.52
N SER A 76 13.51 3.46 4.73
CA SER A 76 13.96 2.11 5.05
C SER A 76 12.82 1.40 5.78
N ALA A 77 12.27 0.34 5.22
CA ALA A 77 11.15 -0.42 5.76
C ALA A 77 11.54 -1.90 5.94
N PRO A 78 12.11 -2.30 7.10
CA PRO A 78 12.70 -3.63 7.28
C PRO A 78 11.75 -4.79 6.94
N THR A 79 10.48 -4.68 7.32
CA THR A 79 9.44 -5.71 7.11
C THR A 79 8.40 -5.32 6.06
N GLY A 80 8.68 -4.28 5.27
CA GLY A 80 7.69 -3.58 4.46
C GLY A 80 6.86 -2.60 5.29
N ALA A 81 6.00 -1.82 4.64
CA ALA A 81 5.24 -0.74 5.28
C ALA A 81 3.91 -0.41 4.57
N ALA A 82 3.12 0.42 5.24
CA ALA A 82 2.13 1.30 4.63
C ALA A 82 2.53 2.75 4.94
N LEU A 83 2.13 3.68 4.08
CA LEU A 83 2.25 5.12 4.30
C LEU A 83 0.86 5.70 4.51
N VAL A 84 0.69 6.47 5.57
CA VAL A 84 -0.47 7.32 5.82
C VAL A 84 0.06 8.74 6.02
N VAL A 85 -0.60 9.72 5.41
CA VAL A 85 -0.36 11.14 5.64
C VAL A 85 -1.66 11.73 6.16
N ASP A 86 -1.76 11.88 7.48
CA ASP A 86 -2.88 12.52 8.17
C ASP A 86 -2.57 13.96 8.57
N ASP A 87 -3.62 14.75 8.67
CA ASP A 87 -3.62 16.17 9.03
C ASP A 87 -4.74 16.39 10.06
N PRO A 88 -4.41 16.36 11.36
CA PRO A 88 -5.39 16.50 12.44
C PRO A 88 -5.84 17.96 12.65
N ASP A 89 -5.09 18.94 12.12
CA ASP A 89 -5.37 20.38 12.19
C ASP A 89 -6.00 20.96 10.90
N ALA A 90 -6.33 20.08 9.95
CA ALA A 90 -6.95 20.41 8.66
C ALA A 90 -8.18 21.34 8.80
N PRO A 91 -8.30 22.40 7.97
CA PRO A 91 -9.48 23.26 7.95
C PRO A 91 -10.76 22.48 7.60
N GLY A 92 -11.65 22.33 8.58
CA GLY A 92 -12.87 21.52 8.45
C GLY A 92 -12.90 20.26 9.33
N GLY A 93 -11.79 19.95 10.01
CA GLY A 93 -11.62 18.77 10.86
C GLY A 93 -10.63 17.75 10.27
N PRO A 94 -10.20 16.75 11.06
CA PRO A 94 -9.12 15.84 10.68
C PRO A 94 -9.31 15.19 9.31
N TYR A 95 -8.25 15.18 8.50
CA TYR A 95 -8.27 14.68 7.14
C TYR A 95 -7.09 13.74 6.87
N VAL A 96 -7.27 12.76 5.98
CA VAL A 96 -6.20 11.89 5.50
C VAL A 96 -5.91 12.24 4.04
N HIS A 97 -4.72 12.79 3.80
CA HIS A 97 -4.29 13.26 2.48
C HIS A 97 -3.87 12.12 1.56
N TRP A 98 -3.29 11.06 2.12
CA TRP A 98 -2.75 9.96 1.31
C TRP A 98 -2.68 8.66 2.11
N VAL A 99 -3.09 7.55 1.49
CA VAL A 99 -2.91 6.20 2.03
C VAL A 99 -2.34 5.29 0.94
N VAL A 100 -1.18 4.70 1.20
CA VAL A 100 -0.48 3.79 0.29
C VAL A 100 -0.13 2.49 1.00
N THR A 101 -0.45 1.37 0.37
CA THR A 101 -0.30 0.03 0.96
C THR A 101 0.59 -0.87 0.10
N GLY A 102 1.26 -1.84 0.74
CA GLY A 102 2.10 -2.81 0.04
C GLY A 102 3.51 -2.32 -0.29
N ILE A 103 4.06 -1.35 0.46
CA ILE A 103 5.47 -0.95 0.31
C ILE A 103 6.33 -2.17 0.68
N ALA A 104 7.14 -2.63 -0.27
CA ALA A 104 7.96 -3.81 -0.12
C ALA A 104 9.04 -3.65 0.97
N PRO A 105 9.52 -4.75 1.58
CA PRO A 105 10.65 -4.71 2.50
C PRO A 105 11.93 -4.16 1.85
N GLY A 106 12.71 -3.43 2.65
CA GLY A 106 13.98 -2.80 2.24
C GLY A 106 13.88 -1.28 2.12
N SER A 107 14.86 -0.68 1.44
CA SER A 107 14.92 0.76 1.19
C SER A 107 14.24 1.12 -0.14
N GLY A 108 13.68 2.32 -0.22
CA GLY A 108 13.09 2.85 -1.44
C GLY A 108 12.97 4.36 -1.44
N SER A 109 12.52 4.91 -2.57
CA SER A 109 12.27 6.34 -2.73
C SER A 109 11.19 6.64 -3.78
N THR A 110 10.65 7.86 -3.74
CA THR A 110 9.81 8.45 -4.78
C THR A 110 10.37 9.80 -5.23
N SER A 111 10.21 10.08 -6.52
CA SER A 111 10.31 11.45 -7.04
C SER A 111 9.04 12.24 -6.69
N ALA A 112 9.11 13.57 -6.77
CA ALA A 112 7.95 14.43 -6.63
C ALA A 112 6.80 13.99 -7.56
N GLY A 113 5.59 13.92 -7.00
CA GLY A 113 4.37 13.48 -7.70
C GLY A 113 4.25 11.98 -7.95
N GLN A 114 5.19 11.14 -7.51
CA GLN A 114 5.16 9.69 -7.73
C GLN A 114 4.71 8.92 -6.47
N THR A 115 3.92 7.86 -6.68
CA THR A 115 3.65 6.83 -5.68
C THR A 115 4.83 5.87 -5.56
N PRO A 116 5.06 5.24 -4.39
CA PRO A 116 6.01 4.14 -4.25
C PRO A 116 5.74 3.02 -5.27
N PRO A 117 6.76 2.51 -6.02
CA PRO A 117 6.53 1.52 -7.06
C PRO A 117 5.89 0.22 -6.54
N GLY A 118 4.95 -0.33 -7.32
CA GLY A 118 4.29 -1.62 -7.01
C GLY A 118 3.29 -1.57 -5.84
N THR A 119 2.92 -0.39 -5.37
CA THR A 119 1.95 -0.21 -4.26
C THR A 119 0.52 0.03 -4.74
N THR A 120 -0.43 -0.02 -3.81
CA THR A 120 -1.83 0.37 -4.03
C THR A 120 -2.16 1.61 -3.20
N THR A 121 -2.57 2.69 -3.87
CA THR A 121 -3.14 3.89 -3.22
C THR A 121 -4.62 3.65 -2.94
N LEU A 122 -5.07 3.95 -1.72
CA LEU A 122 -6.49 3.89 -1.35
C LEU A 122 -7.15 5.27 -1.56
N PRO A 123 -8.48 5.31 -1.81
CA PRO A 123 -9.24 6.56 -1.93
C PRO A 123 -9.35 7.32 -0.61
#